data_AF-A0A6S7JI20-F1
#
_entry.id   AF-A0A6S7JI20-F1
#
_cell.length_a   1.000
_cell.length_b   1.000
_cell.length_c   1.000
_cell.angle_alpha   90.00
_cell.angle_beta   90.00
_cell.angle_gamma   90.00
#
_symmetry.space_group_name_H-M   'P 1'
#
loop_
_entity.id
_entity.type
_entity.pdbx_description
1 polymer ?
#
loop_
_entity_poly.entity_id
_entity_poly.type
_entity_poly.pdbx_seq_one_letter_code
_entity_poly.pdbx_strand_id
1 'polypeptide(L)'
;MAGKEWSWRSYKRLLSVVETAILKKRPEAYYDLDGVLKTFKSELLSPLRNPAKNDTHRSEVQQSTTVGIVVGGHGEKQKFPAQFIKEALLLSDILNMNELAAVELLLVSEQQKANFPGQTRGLVAVLLYHDGRRCLLSALRTLLQSREGLTWTLELDEEMSELIMSFTKQIINE
;
A
#
# COMPACT_ATOMS: atom_id res chain seq x y z
N MET A 1 -9.86 -10.84 11.32
CA MET A 1 -8.87 -9.79 11.63
C MET A 1 -7.54 -10.21 11.02
N ALA A 2 -7.38 -10.00 9.71
CA ALA A 2 -6.09 -10.20 9.04
C ALA A 2 -5.27 -8.94 9.29
N GLY A 3 -4.05 -9.08 9.82
CA GLY A 3 -3.13 -7.97 9.98
C GLY A 3 -2.98 -7.26 8.64
N LYS A 4 -3.30 -5.97 8.61
CA LYS A 4 -3.33 -5.18 7.38
C LYS A 4 -1.90 -5.05 6.86
N GLU A 5 -1.58 -5.85 5.86
CA GLU A 5 -0.27 -5.87 5.19
C GLU A 5 0.00 -4.51 4.55
N TRP A 6 1.12 -3.90 4.90
CA TRP A 6 1.64 -2.79 4.13
C TRP A 6 2.29 -3.41 2.88
N SER A 7 1.48 -3.65 1.85
CA SER A 7 1.98 -4.25 0.62
C SER A 7 1.80 -3.28 -0.54
N TRP A 8 2.91 -2.88 -1.15
CA TRP A 8 2.94 -2.13 -2.41
C TRP A 8 1.99 -2.72 -3.47
N ARG A 9 1.80 -4.04 -3.47
CA ARG A 9 0.85 -4.74 -4.34
C ARG A 9 -0.59 -4.31 -4.10
N SER A 10 -0.95 -4.11 -2.84
CA SER A 10 -2.30 -3.69 -2.45
C SER A 10 -2.59 -2.26 -2.91
N TYR A 11 -1.62 -1.35 -2.86
CA TYR A 11 -1.76 -0.01 -3.45
C TYR A 11 -1.86 -0.03 -4.97
N LYS A 12 -1.11 -0.91 -5.63
CA LYS A 12 -1.26 -1.12 -7.08
C LYS A 12 -2.62 -1.67 -7.44
N ARG A 13 -3.13 -2.63 -6.66
CA ARG A 13 -4.48 -3.17 -6.83
C ARG A 13 -5.52 -2.07 -6.66
N LEU A 14 -5.41 -1.23 -5.63
CA LEU A 14 -6.28 -0.07 -5.42
C LEU A 14 -6.32 0.83 -6.65
N LEU A 15 -5.14 1.27 -7.14
CA LEU A 15 -5.07 2.11 -8.32
C LEU A 15 -5.71 1.42 -9.54
N SER A 16 -5.38 0.16 -9.79
CA SER A 16 -5.91 -0.61 -10.93
C SER A 16 -7.44 -0.75 -10.89
N VAL A 17 -8.03 -0.95 -9.71
CA VAL A 17 -9.49 -1.04 -9.54
C VAL A 17 -10.13 0.32 -9.80
N VAL A 18 -9.58 1.39 -9.22
CA VAL A 18 -10.05 2.77 -9.42
C VAL A 18 -9.98 3.18 -10.89
N GLU A 19 -8.87 2.91 -11.57
CA GLU A 19 -8.71 3.19 -13.00
C GLU A 19 -9.67 2.36 -13.86
N THR A 20 -9.96 1.12 -13.47
CA THR A 20 -10.88 0.26 -14.22
C THR A 20 -12.33 0.69 -14.07
N ALA A 21 -12.76 1.04 -12.85
CA ALA A 21 -14.10 1.56 -12.61
C ALA A 21 -14.32 2.91 -13.30
N ILE A 22 -13.36 3.84 -13.14
CA ILE A 22 -13.53 5.23 -13.57
C ILE A 22 -13.06 5.47 -15.00
N LEU A 23 -11.78 5.16 -15.31
CA LEU A 23 -11.20 5.52 -16.60
C LEU A 23 -11.66 4.58 -17.72
N LYS A 24 -11.85 3.29 -17.40
CA LYS A 24 -12.36 2.30 -18.36
C LYS A 24 -13.88 2.16 -18.34
N LYS A 25 -14.58 2.89 -17.46
CA LYS A 25 -16.04 2.93 -17.34
C LYS A 25 -16.68 1.55 -17.26
N ARG A 26 -16.16 0.67 -16.41
CA ARG A 26 -16.64 -0.71 -16.27
C ARG A 26 -17.57 -0.87 -15.06
N PRO A 27 -18.89 -0.99 -15.24
CA PRO A 27 -19.83 -1.08 -14.13
C PRO A 27 -19.63 -2.35 -13.28
N GLU A 28 -19.04 -3.42 -13.84
CA GLU A 28 -18.79 -4.66 -13.11
C GLU A 28 -17.78 -4.48 -11.96
N ALA A 29 -16.97 -3.41 -12.01
CA ALA A 29 -15.98 -3.10 -10.98
C ALA A 29 -16.57 -2.44 -9.73
N TYR A 30 -17.90 -2.24 -9.64
CA TYR A 30 -18.55 -1.56 -8.53
C TYR A 30 -18.26 -2.21 -7.17
N TYR A 31 -18.52 -3.52 -7.04
CA TYR A 31 -18.33 -4.24 -5.77
C TYR A 31 -16.86 -4.29 -5.35
N ASP A 32 -15.96 -4.45 -6.33
CA ASP A 32 -14.52 -4.42 -6.08
C ASP A 32 -14.07 -3.04 -5.61
N LEU A 33 -14.61 -1.97 -6.22
CA LEU A 33 -14.32 -0.59 -5.82
C LEU A 33 -14.80 -0.32 -4.40
N ASP A 34 -16.07 -0.62 -4.07
CA ASP A 34 -16.63 -0.39 -2.74
C ASP A 34 -15.83 -1.14 -1.64
N GLY A 35 -15.51 -2.42 -1.87
CA GLY A 35 -14.73 -3.22 -0.93
C GLY A 35 -13.32 -2.65 -0.70
N VAL A 36 -12.65 -2.21 -1.77
CA VAL A 36 -11.32 -1.63 -1.71
C VAL A 36 -11.36 -0.25 -1.02
N LEU A 37 -12.32 0.61 -1.35
CA LEU A 37 -12.45 1.94 -0.72
C LEU A 37 -12.69 1.84 0.79
N LYS A 38 -13.54 0.90 1.24
CA LYS A 38 -13.77 0.62 2.67
C LYS A 38 -12.48 0.16 3.37
N THR A 39 -11.72 -0.71 2.73
CA THR A 39 -10.46 -1.25 3.27
C THR A 39 -9.37 -0.17 3.38
N PHE A 40 -9.27 0.70 2.38
CA PHE A 40 -8.23 1.73 2.30
C PHE A 40 -8.65 3.11 2.84
N LYS A 41 -9.87 3.26 3.39
CA LYS A 41 -10.37 4.56 3.91
C LYS A 41 -9.37 5.25 4.83
N SER A 42 -8.86 4.57 5.87
CA SER A 42 -7.92 5.16 6.83
C SER A 42 -6.60 5.63 6.21
N GLU A 43 -6.17 4.98 5.12
CA GLU A 43 -4.93 5.32 4.43
C GLU A 43 -5.14 6.43 3.40
N LEU A 44 -6.32 6.50 2.78
CA LEU A 44 -6.70 7.59 1.88
C LEU A 44 -6.91 8.91 2.63
N LEU A 45 -7.34 8.86 3.90
CA LEU A 45 -7.43 10.04 4.78
C LEU A 45 -6.05 10.60 5.17
N SER A 46 -5.05 9.73 5.29
CA SER A 46 -3.70 10.11 5.71
C SER A 46 -2.64 9.43 4.83
N PRO A 47 -2.56 9.79 3.53
CA PRO A 47 -1.81 9.04 2.52
C PRO A 47 -0.29 9.08 2.71
N LEU A 48 0.21 9.98 3.54
CA LEU A 48 1.64 10.14 3.85
C LEU A 48 2.02 9.59 5.23
N ARG A 49 1.06 9.09 6.02
CA ARG A 49 1.35 8.57 7.35
C ARG A 49 2.00 7.19 7.24
N ASN A 50 3.20 7.05 7.76
CA ASN A 50 3.87 5.77 7.94
C ASN A 50 3.38 5.11 9.25
N PRO A 51 3.37 3.76 9.33
CA PRO A 51 3.22 3.09 10.60
C PRO A 51 4.41 3.47 11.50
N ALA A 52 4.13 3.83 12.76
CA ALA A 52 5.15 4.31 13.69
C ALA A 52 6.16 3.20 14.01
N LYS A 53 7.40 3.60 14.27
CA LYS A 53 8.45 2.70 14.78
C LYS A 53 8.03 2.11 16.11
N ASN A 54 8.46 0.88 16.37
CA ASN A 54 8.16 0.20 17.62
C ASN A 54 9.41 -0.57 18.10
N ASP A 55 9.88 -0.25 19.30
CA ASP A 55 11.05 -0.88 19.90
C ASP A 55 10.87 -2.40 20.14
N THR A 56 9.62 -2.85 20.34
CA THR A 56 9.32 -4.28 20.44
C THR A 56 9.54 -4.97 19.09
N HIS A 57 9.02 -4.41 18.00
CA HIS A 57 9.20 -4.93 16.65
C HIS A 57 10.67 -4.89 16.22
N ARG A 58 11.40 -3.84 16.63
CA ARG A 58 12.84 -3.74 16.38
C ARG A 58 13.61 -4.89 17.04
N SER A 59 13.25 -5.23 18.28
CA SER A 59 13.85 -6.33 19.03
C SER A 59 13.49 -7.69 18.40
N GLU A 60 12.25 -7.88 17.97
CA GLU A 60 11.81 -9.08 17.24
C GLU A 60 12.56 -9.27 15.92
N VAL A 61 12.73 -8.20 15.14
CA VAL A 61 13.47 -8.24 13.87
C VAL A 61 14.95 -8.56 14.10
N GLN A 62 15.57 -8.05 15.17
CA GLN A 62 16.94 -8.43 15.55
C GLN A 62 17.06 -9.91 15.95
N GLN A 63 16.07 -10.45 16.67
CA GLN A 63 16.03 -11.85 17.10
C GLN A 63 15.54 -12.82 16.00
N SER A 64 15.15 -12.30 14.83
CA SER A 64 14.61 -13.10 13.72
C SER A 64 15.61 -14.11 13.13
N THR A 65 16.92 -13.95 13.40
CA THR A 65 17.94 -14.95 13.01
C THR A 65 17.72 -16.28 13.71
N THR A 66 17.26 -16.25 14.97
CA THR A 66 17.14 -17.42 15.86
C THR A 66 15.70 -17.88 16.04
N VAL A 67 14.79 -16.95 16.37
CA VAL A 67 13.39 -17.23 16.73
C VAL A 67 12.47 -17.27 15.51
N GLY A 68 12.84 -16.55 14.45
CA GLY A 68 11.98 -16.28 13.30
C GLY A 68 10.85 -15.30 13.64
N ILE A 69 10.38 -14.56 12.64
CA ILE A 69 9.30 -13.58 12.79
C ILE A 69 8.14 -13.91 11.86
N VAL A 70 6.94 -13.56 12.29
CA VAL A 70 5.73 -13.64 11.45
C VAL A 70 5.67 -12.37 10.62
N VAL A 71 5.62 -12.52 9.30
CA VAL A 71 5.62 -11.41 8.34
C VAL A 71 4.46 -11.58 7.37
N GLY A 72 3.70 -10.54 7.10
CA GLY A 72 2.66 -10.54 6.06
C GLY A 72 1.53 -11.54 6.28
N GLY A 73 1.00 -11.64 7.50
CA GLY A 73 -0.16 -12.50 7.80
C GLY A 73 0.06 -14.02 7.64
N HIS A 74 1.22 -14.45 7.13
CA HIS A 74 1.62 -15.84 7.07
C HIS A 74 1.91 -16.33 8.49
N GLY A 75 1.09 -17.23 9.03
CA GLY A 75 1.23 -17.75 10.40
C GLY A 75 2.53 -18.50 10.70
N GLU A 76 3.44 -18.63 9.71
CA GLU A 76 4.72 -19.29 9.86
C GLU A 76 5.84 -18.29 10.22
N LYS A 77 6.64 -18.65 11.21
CA LYS A 77 7.82 -17.87 11.61
C LYS A 77 8.95 -18.11 10.61
N GLN A 78 9.29 -17.08 9.84
CA GLN A 78 10.41 -17.15 8.90
C GLN A 78 11.69 -16.60 9.54
N LYS A 79 12.80 -17.31 9.31
CA LYS A 79 14.14 -16.88 9.74
C LYS A 79 14.82 -16.10 8.63
N PHE A 80 15.47 -15.00 8.98
CA PHE A 80 16.18 -14.15 8.03
C PHE A 80 17.68 -14.11 8.31
N PRO A 81 18.53 -14.01 7.27
CA PRO A 81 19.97 -13.89 7.45
C PRO A 81 20.36 -12.53 8.02
N ALA A 82 21.47 -12.46 8.77
CA ALA A 82 21.90 -11.25 9.45
C ALA A 82 22.09 -10.02 8.52
N GLN A 83 22.50 -10.23 7.27
CA GLN A 83 22.62 -9.15 6.30
C GLN A 83 21.25 -8.56 5.92
N PHE A 84 20.23 -9.39 5.79
CA PHE A 84 18.87 -8.94 5.49
C PHE A 84 18.29 -8.10 6.65
N ILE A 85 18.51 -8.54 7.89
CA ILE A 85 18.08 -7.81 9.10
C ILE A 85 18.73 -6.42 9.16
N LYS A 86 20.03 -6.31 8.90
CA LYS A 86 20.74 -5.03 8.88
C LYS A 86 20.15 -4.08 7.83
N GLU A 87 19.84 -4.59 6.64
CA GLU A 87 19.22 -3.80 5.56
C GLU A 87 17.80 -3.36 5.92
N ALA A 88 16.99 -4.23 6.53
CA ALA A 88 15.63 -3.89 6.95
C ALA A 88 15.62 -2.82 8.06
N LEU A 89 16.53 -2.92 9.05
CA LEU A 89 16.68 -1.91 10.09
C LEU A 89 17.17 -0.58 9.52
N LEU A 90 18.14 -0.60 8.61
CA LEU A 90 18.59 0.59 7.89
C LEU A 90 17.44 1.24 7.11
N LEU A 91 16.59 0.43 6.45
CA LEU A 91 15.44 0.90 5.70
C LEU A 91 14.38 1.53 6.61
N SER A 92 14.09 0.92 7.76
CA SER A 92 13.25 1.50 8.82
C SER A 92 13.79 2.86 9.26
N ASP A 93 15.12 2.98 9.43
CA ASP A 93 15.77 4.21 9.86
C ASP A 93 15.70 5.32 8.80
N ILE A 94 15.90 5.00 7.53
CA ILE A 94 15.82 5.96 6.41
C ILE A 94 14.38 6.42 6.15
N LEU A 95 13.42 5.49 6.12
CA LEU A 95 12.04 5.78 5.75
C LEU A 95 11.15 6.19 6.94
N ASN A 96 11.72 6.16 8.16
CA ASN A 96 11.01 6.39 9.41
C ASN A 96 9.67 5.62 9.47
N MET A 97 9.76 4.30 9.30
CA MET A 97 8.60 3.40 9.26
C MET A 97 8.81 2.19 10.18
N ASN A 98 7.72 1.49 10.50
CA ASN A 98 7.78 0.28 11.32
C ASN A 98 8.72 -0.79 10.74
N GLU A 99 9.45 -1.48 11.62
CA GLU A 99 10.44 -2.49 11.28
C GLU A 99 9.85 -3.72 10.58
N LEU A 100 8.64 -4.16 10.97
CA LEU A 100 7.97 -5.29 10.29
C LEU A 100 7.55 -4.91 8.88
N ALA A 101 7.04 -3.68 8.69
CA ALA A 101 6.70 -3.17 7.37
C ALA A 101 7.95 -2.99 6.49
N ALA A 102 9.10 -2.61 7.07
CA ALA A 102 10.37 -2.54 6.36
C ALA A 102 10.86 -3.93 5.91
N VAL A 103 10.65 -4.96 6.73
CA VAL A 103 10.92 -6.36 6.36
C VAL A 103 10.01 -6.81 5.22
N GLU A 104 8.70 -6.57 5.31
CA GLU A 104 7.73 -6.87 4.24
C GLU A 104 8.14 -6.21 2.92
N LEU A 105 8.50 -4.92 2.96
CA LEU A 105 8.97 -4.17 1.80
C LEU A 105 10.21 -4.82 1.18
N LEU A 106 11.18 -5.21 2.00
CA LEU A 106 12.43 -5.80 1.53
C LEU A 106 12.19 -7.18 0.89
N LEU A 107 11.25 -7.98 1.41
CA LEU A 107 10.84 -9.25 0.79
C LEU A 107 10.18 -9.05 -0.56
N VAL A 108 9.25 -8.09 -0.67
CA VAL A 108 8.62 -7.77 -1.95
C VAL A 108 9.66 -7.29 -2.96
N SER A 109 10.67 -6.55 -2.49
CA SER A 109 11.77 -6.05 -3.33
C SER A 109 12.65 -7.17 -3.87
N GLU A 110 12.92 -8.19 -3.05
CA GLU A 110 13.64 -9.39 -3.48
C GLU A 110 12.87 -10.16 -4.55
N GLN A 111 11.55 -10.30 -4.41
CA GLN A 111 10.68 -10.90 -5.43
C GLN A 111 10.62 -10.08 -6.72
N GLN A 112 10.68 -8.75 -6.63
CA GLN A 112 10.66 -7.85 -7.78
C GLN A 112 12.04 -7.62 -8.42
N LYS A 113 13.10 -8.17 -7.85
CA LYS A 113 14.48 -7.96 -8.32
C LYS A 113 14.69 -8.38 -9.78
N ALA A 114 13.93 -9.38 -10.26
CA ALA A 114 13.97 -9.79 -11.66
C ALA A 114 13.60 -8.66 -12.64
N ASN A 115 12.77 -7.70 -12.22
CA ASN A 115 12.35 -6.55 -13.03
C ASN A 115 13.36 -5.39 -13.01
N PHE A 116 14.38 -5.43 -12.14
CA PHE A 116 15.38 -4.39 -11.95
C PHE A 116 16.80 -4.97 -12.02
N PRO A 117 17.32 -5.23 -13.22
CA PRO A 117 18.64 -5.83 -13.41
C PRO A 117 19.76 -4.85 -13.06
N GLY A 118 20.62 -5.24 -12.10
CA GLY A 118 21.81 -4.49 -11.69
C GLY A 118 21.62 -3.64 -10.42
N GLN A 119 20.44 -3.63 -9.82
CA GLN A 119 20.15 -2.86 -8.61
C GLN A 119 20.20 -3.73 -7.35
N THR A 120 20.59 -3.13 -6.24
CA THR A 120 20.57 -3.78 -4.93
C THR A 120 19.13 -3.87 -4.41
N ARG A 121 18.81 -4.91 -3.63
CA ARG A 121 17.46 -5.12 -3.08
C ARG A 121 16.99 -3.94 -2.23
N GLY A 122 17.90 -3.31 -1.48
CA GLY A 122 17.59 -2.12 -0.68
C GLY A 122 17.21 -0.90 -1.53
N LEU A 123 17.86 -0.70 -2.68
CA LEU A 123 17.49 0.37 -3.61
C LEU A 123 16.12 0.11 -4.25
N VAL A 124 15.87 -1.14 -4.65
CA VAL A 124 14.55 -1.56 -5.16
C VAL A 124 13.47 -1.33 -4.09
N ALA A 125 13.76 -1.58 -2.82
CA ALA A 125 12.84 -1.31 -1.71
C ALA A 125 12.45 0.17 -1.61
N VAL A 126 13.41 1.09 -1.69
CA VAL A 126 13.13 2.52 -1.69
C VAL A 126 12.27 2.91 -2.91
N LEU A 127 12.58 2.37 -4.09
CA LEU A 127 11.78 2.61 -5.30
C LEU A 127 10.33 2.13 -5.14
N LEU A 128 10.13 0.91 -4.65
CA LEU A 128 8.80 0.33 -4.45
C LEU A 128 8.00 1.09 -3.38
N TYR A 129 8.66 1.59 -2.34
CA TYR A 129 8.02 2.45 -1.33
C TYR A 129 7.40 3.70 -1.97
N HIS A 130 8.20 4.44 -2.76
CA HIS A 130 7.72 5.65 -3.42
C HIS A 130 6.69 5.35 -4.52
N ASP A 131 6.85 4.25 -5.25
CA ASP A 131 5.86 3.80 -6.25
C ASP A 131 4.51 3.48 -5.60
N GLY A 132 4.52 2.83 -4.43
CA GLY A 132 3.31 2.54 -3.65
C GLY A 132 2.59 3.82 -3.19
N ARG A 133 3.34 4.80 -2.66
CA ARG A 133 2.80 6.11 -2.28
C ARG A 133 2.23 6.88 -3.48
N ARG A 134 2.93 6.83 -4.62
CA ARG A 134 2.43 7.40 -5.88
C ARG A 134 1.12 6.74 -6.28
N CYS A 135 1.00 5.41 -6.20
CA CYS A 135 -0.23 4.70 -6.54
C CYS A 135 -1.41 5.12 -5.67
N LEU A 136 -1.20 5.24 -4.36
CA LEU A 136 -2.22 5.71 -3.42
C LEU A 136 -2.69 7.14 -3.74
N LEU A 137 -1.75 8.06 -3.97
CA LEU A 137 -2.06 9.46 -4.31
C LEU A 137 -2.73 9.58 -5.68
N SER A 138 -2.29 8.80 -6.67
CA SER A 138 -2.94 8.75 -7.99
C SER A 138 -4.38 8.26 -7.87
N ALA A 139 -4.64 7.22 -7.07
CA ALA A 139 -5.99 6.72 -6.85
C ALA A 139 -6.89 7.79 -6.21
N LEU A 140 -6.39 8.47 -5.17
CA LEU A 140 -7.11 9.58 -4.52
C LEU A 140 -7.38 10.73 -5.51
N ARG A 141 -6.38 11.10 -6.32
CA ARG A 141 -6.54 12.13 -7.35
C ARG A 141 -7.63 11.76 -8.34
N THR A 142 -7.62 10.53 -8.86
CA THR A 142 -8.63 10.04 -9.80
C THR A 142 -10.03 10.08 -9.18
N LEU A 143 -10.18 9.63 -7.92
CA LEU A 143 -11.45 9.70 -7.20
C LEU A 143 -11.96 11.15 -7.06
N LEU A 144 -11.09 12.08 -6.68
CA LEU A 144 -11.47 13.49 -6.51
C LEU A 144 -11.83 14.16 -7.85
N GLN A 145 -11.09 13.85 -8.92
CA GLN A 145 -11.37 14.39 -10.26
C GLN A 145 -12.67 13.85 -10.86
N SER A 146 -13.12 12.67 -10.42
CA SER A 146 -14.32 12.01 -10.95
C SER A 146 -15.62 12.50 -10.33
N ARG A 147 -15.55 13.45 -9.40
CA ARG A 147 -16.74 14.07 -8.84
C ARG A 147 -17.45 14.91 -9.89
N GLU A 148 -18.77 14.85 -9.85
CA GLU A 148 -19.64 15.69 -10.66
C GLU A 148 -19.31 17.18 -10.46
N GLY A 149 -19.22 17.92 -11.57
CA GLY A 149 -18.94 19.36 -11.57
C GLY A 149 -17.46 19.76 -11.59
N LEU A 150 -16.50 18.83 -11.38
CA LEU A 150 -15.05 19.11 -11.51
C LEU A 150 -14.49 18.75 -12.90
N THR A 151 -14.94 17.65 -13.47
CA THR A 151 -14.59 17.22 -14.84
C THR A 151 -15.89 17.13 -15.64
N TRP A 152 -15.86 17.49 -16.93
CA TRP A 152 -16.99 17.26 -17.84
C TRP A 152 -17.45 15.82 -17.67
N THR A 153 -18.73 15.63 -17.33
CA THR A 153 -19.33 14.39 -16.81
C THR A 153 -18.68 13.18 -17.45
N LEU A 154 -17.80 12.51 -16.70
CA LEU A 154 -17.41 11.14 -17.03
C LEU A 154 -18.76 10.41 -17.06
N GLU A 155 -19.19 9.94 -18.23
CA GLU A 155 -20.44 9.18 -18.41
C GLU A 155 -20.32 7.84 -17.66
N LEU A 156 -20.26 7.95 -16.33
CA LEU A 156 -20.23 6.87 -15.38
C LEU A 156 -21.67 6.52 -15.05
N ASP A 157 -21.85 5.27 -14.68
CA ASP A 157 -23.10 4.79 -14.15
C ASP A 157 -23.50 5.59 -12.89
N GLU A 158 -24.80 5.82 -12.71
CA GLU A 158 -25.34 6.67 -11.63
C GLU A 158 -24.93 6.12 -10.25
N GLU A 159 -24.99 4.80 -10.07
CA GLU A 159 -24.60 4.14 -8.82
C GLU A 159 -23.09 4.33 -8.51
N MET A 160 -22.24 4.30 -9.55
CA MET A 160 -20.80 4.56 -9.39
C MET A 160 -20.51 5.99 -8.99
N SER A 161 -21.21 6.95 -9.63
CA SER A 161 -21.06 8.37 -9.32
C SER A 161 -21.48 8.67 -7.88
N GLU A 162 -22.61 8.10 -7.43
CA GLU A 162 -23.08 8.23 -6.05
C GLU A 162 -22.07 7.66 -5.04
N LEU A 163 -21.51 6.47 -5.31
CA LEU A 163 -20.49 5.85 -4.45
C LEU A 163 -19.26 6.75 -4.30
N ILE A 164 -18.72 7.24 -5.43
CA ILE A 164 -17.54 8.12 -5.43
C ILE A 164 -17.85 9.42 -4.70
N MET A 165 -19.01 10.03 -4.94
CA MET A 165 -19.43 11.26 -4.28
C MET A 165 -19.59 11.09 -2.78
N SER A 166 -20.25 10.01 -2.35
CA SER A 166 -20.42 9.69 -0.93
C SER A 166 -19.07 9.50 -0.23
N PHE A 167 -18.19 8.70 -0.84
CA PHE A 167 -16.87 8.41 -0.28
C PHE A 167 -15.97 9.66 -0.23
N THR A 168 -15.89 10.42 -1.31
CA THR A 168 -15.07 11.65 -1.35
C THR A 168 -15.60 12.74 -0.42
N LYS A 169 -16.92 12.85 -0.25
CA LYS A 169 -17.53 13.76 0.73
C LYS A 169 -17.17 13.36 2.16
N GLN A 170 -17.13 12.06 2.48
CA GLN A 170 -16.65 11.59 3.78
C GLN A 170 -15.19 11.95 4.01
N ILE A 171 -14.31 11.77 3.01
CA ILE A 171 -12.88 12.11 3.12
C ILE A 171 -12.66 13.61 3.37
N ILE A 172 -13.45 14.47 2.75
CA ILE A 172 -13.28 15.93 2.86
C ILE A 172 -13.83 16.48 4.19
N ASN A 173 -14.83 15.82 4.75
CA ASN A 173 -15.51 16.27 5.97
C ASN A 173 -14.89 15.71 7.26
N GLU A 174 -13.96 14.76 7.17
CA GLU A 174 -13.15 14.23 8.29
C GLU A 174 -11.82 15.01 8.43
#